data_AF-A0A8T6CHZ5-F1
#
_entry.id   AF-A0A8T6CHZ5-F1
#
_cell.length_a   1.000
_cell.length_b   1.000
_cell.length_c   1.000
_cell.angle_alpha   90.00
_cell.angle_beta   90.00
_cell.angle_gamma   90.00
#
_symmetry.space_group_name_H-M   'P 1'
#
loop_
_entity.id
_entity.type
_entity.pdbx_description
1 polymer ?
#
loop_
_entity_poly.entity_id
_entity_poly.type
_entity_poly.pdbx_seq_one_letter_code
_entity_poly.pdbx_strand_id
1 'polypeptide(L)'
;MPNGGSDCCGTCWFNRANGGEPGSAQHDHETPSYCEIRQLEIPNPFYTYCANHPHHRPQRDPVPIGPVTVHKGEMVEREPGHYEAREWRERWKPSPDTETVRSHLLSLLDDPATGTDDSYLFFTKPVVWAVLDQLIEFREQRTIPILERVIGEMAASGEDPSELRRAVDRIRG
;
A
#
# COMPACT_ATOMS: atom_id res chain seq x y z
N MET A 1 -11.41 1.94 -20.51
CA MET A 1 -11.22 2.48 -19.15
C MET A 1 -9.87 3.16 -19.13
N PRO A 2 -9.73 4.38 -18.60
CA PRO A 2 -8.40 4.96 -18.42
C PRO A 2 -7.57 4.02 -17.54
N ASN A 3 -6.25 4.01 -17.77
CA ASN A 3 -5.31 3.11 -17.12
C ASN A 3 -5.41 3.28 -15.60
N GLY A 4 -5.30 2.19 -14.85
CA GLY A 4 -5.37 2.17 -13.38
C GLY A 4 -4.25 2.91 -12.64
N GLY A 5 -3.56 3.88 -13.26
CA GLY A 5 -2.35 4.49 -12.71
C GLY A 5 -1.09 3.69 -13.01
N SER A 6 0.07 4.32 -12.82
CA SER A 6 1.38 3.74 -13.14
C SER A 6 1.95 2.87 -12.01
N ASP A 7 1.31 2.81 -10.84
CA ASP A 7 1.75 2.06 -9.65
C ASP A 7 1.08 0.68 -9.49
N CYS A 8 0.73 0.03 -10.61
CA CYS A 8 -0.03 -1.22 -10.61
C CYS A 8 0.86 -2.48 -10.66
N CYS A 9 0.30 -3.64 -10.35
CA CYS A 9 1.00 -4.92 -10.42
C CYS A 9 1.46 -5.27 -11.85
N GLY A 10 0.85 -4.71 -12.89
CA GLY A 10 1.27 -4.86 -14.28
C GLY A 10 2.65 -4.26 -14.57
N THR A 11 3.11 -3.31 -13.75
CA THR A 11 4.41 -2.62 -13.91
C THR A 11 5.40 -2.95 -12.79
N CYS A 12 5.09 -3.92 -11.94
CA CYS A 12 5.90 -4.30 -10.78
C CYS A 12 6.94 -5.36 -11.14
N TRP A 13 8.18 -5.24 -10.66
CA TRP A 13 9.23 -6.26 -10.83
C TRP A 13 8.90 -7.61 -10.17
N PHE A 14 7.94 -7.67 -9.25
CA PHE A 14 7.52 -8.92 -8.60
C PHE A 14 6.42 -9.64 -9.37
N ASN A 15 5.94 -9.06 -10.46
CA ASN A 15 5.08 -9.76 -11.39
C ASN A 15 5.95 -10.64 -12.29
N ARG A 16 5.72 -11.96 -12.26
CA ARG A 16 6.42 -12.93 -13.11
C ARG A 16 6.39 -12.53 -14.60
N ALA A 17 5.28 -11.97 -15.06
CA ALA A 17 5.12 -11.50 -16.43
C ALA A 17 6.10 -10.38 -16.83
N ASN A 18 6.75 -9.73 -15.86
CA ASN A 18 7.71 -8.66 -16.09
C ASN A 18 9.17 -9.12 -15.97
N GLY A 19 9.43 -10.40 -15.70
CA GLY A 19 10.79 -10.97 -15.69
C GLY A 19 11.76 -10.35 -14.68
N GLY A 20 11.26 -9.69 -13.63
CA GLY A 20 12.10 -9.02 -12.63
C GLY A 20 12.37 -7.54 -12.88
N GLU A 21 11.85 -6.96 -13.97
CA GLU A 21 12.04 -5.55 -14.33
C GLU A 21 10.78 -4.71 -14.01
N PRO A 22 10.92 -3.43 -13.60
CA PRO A 22 9.80 -2.52 -13.44
C PRO A 22 9.36 -1.90 -14.78
N GLY A 23 8.11 -1.47 -14.87
CA GLY A 23 7.54 -0.83 -16.06
C GLY A 23 6.72 -1.77 -16.95
N SER A 24 6.01 -1.20 -17.93
CA SER A 24 5.10 -1.94 -18.80
C SER A 24 5.74 -2.48 -20.07
N ALA A 25 6.93 -1.99 -20.45
CA ALA A 25 7.58 -2.37 -21.70
C ALA A 25 8.03 -3.84 -21.72
N GLN A 26 8.18 -4.43 -20.54
CA GLN A 26 8.65 -5.79 -20.31
C GLN A 26 7.51 -6.76 -19.99
N HIS A 27 6.26 -6.29 -20.03
CA HIS A 27 5.11 -7.12 -19.71
C HIS A 27 4.85 -8.14 -20.82
N ASP A 28 5.18 -9.40 -20.55
CA ASP A 28 4.85 -10.51 -21.42
C ASP A 28 3.38 -10.93 -21.23
N HIS A 29 2.57 -10.68 -22.26
CA HIS A 29 1.14 -11.01 -22.26
C HIS A 29 0.87 -12.52 -22.39
N GLU A 30 1.86 -13.34 -22.74
CA GLU A 30 1.73 -14.80 -22.80
C GLU A 30 1.95 -15.45 -21.43
N THR A 31 2.77 -14.83 -20.57
CA THR A 31 3.00 -15.30 -19.20
C THR A 31 1.89 -14.80 -18.28
N PRO A 32 1.15 -15.69 -17.57
CA PRO A 32 0.15 -15.27 -16.60
C PRO A 32 0.75 -14.38 -15.50
N SER A 33 0.06 -13.29 -15.19
CA SER A 33 0.50 -12.39 -14.12
C SER A 33 0.43 -13.06 -12.75
N TYR A 34 1.55 -13.02 -12.02
CA TYR A 34 1.71 -13.70 -10.75
C TYR A 34 2.67 -12.92 -9.85
N CYS A 35 2.24 -12.58 -8.62
CA CYS A 35 3.07 -11.91 -7.63
C CYS A 35 3.95 -12.93 -6.91
N GLU A 36 5.26 -12.88 -7.14
CA GLU A 36 6.20 -13.85 -6.57
C GLU A 36 6.37 -13.72 -5.05
N ILE A 37 6.32 -12.51 -4.50
CA ILE A 37 6.50 -12.30 -3.05
C ILE A 37 5.23 -12.62 -2.24
N ARG A 38 4.07 -12.65 -2.89
CA ARG A 38 2.78 -12.97 -2.25
C ARG A 38 2.22 -14.32 -2.69
N GLN A 39 2.90 -15.00 -3.61
CA GLN A 39 2.47 -16.27 -4.21
C GLN A 39 1.02 -16.20 -4.72
N LEU A 40 0.70 -15.15 -5.48
CA LEU A 40 -0.68 -14.77 -5.84
C LEU A 40 -0.84 -14.58 -7.35
N GLU A 41 -1.75 -15.34 -7.97
CA GLU A 41 -2.21 -15.08 -9.34
C GLU A 41 -2.94 -13.74 -9.41
N ILE A 42 -2.71 -12.95 -10.47
CA ILE A 42 -3.24 -11.58 -10.59
C ILE A 42 -4.09 -11.47 -11.88
N PRO A 43 -5.42 -11.62 -11.81
CA PRO A 43 -6.27 -11.60 -13.00
C PRO A 43 -6.23 -10.27 -13.76
N ASN A 44 -6.16 -9.15 -13.04
CA ASN A 44 -6.19 -7.80 -13.62
C ASN A 44 -4.97 -7.00 -13.11
N PRO A 45 -3.77 -7.26 -13.63
CA PRO A 45 -2.53 -6.70 -13.08
C PRO A 45 -2.48 -5.17 -13.19
N PHE A 46 -3.07 -4.59 -14.23
CA PHE A 46 -3.15 -3.13 -14.42
C PHE A 46 -4.18 -2.40 -13.54
N TYR A 47 -4.94 -3.16 -12.74
CA TYR A 47 -5.94 -2.65 -11.79
C TYR A 47 -5.77 -3.27 -10.39
N THR A 48 -4.58 -3.78 -10.09
CA THR A 48 -4.22 -4.37 -8.79
C THR A 48 -3.01 -3.64 -8.22
N TYR A 49 -2.97 -3.40 -6.91
CA TYR A 49 -1.96 -2.55 -6.26
C TYR A 49 -1.55 -3.08 -4.88
N CYS A 50 -0.32 -2.76 -4.48
CA CYS A 50 0.16 -2.89 -3.10
C CYS A 50 1.35 -1.95 -2.87
N ALA A 51 1.80 -1.81 -1.62
CA ALA A 51 2.89 -0.89 -1.27
C ALA A 51 4.28 -1.40 -1.66
N ASN A 52 4.43 -2.62 -2.20
CA ASN A 52 5.71 -3.15 -2.69
C ASN A 52 6.08 -2.66 -4.10
N HIS A 53 5.21 -1.87 -4.76
CA HIS A 53 5.50 -1.38 -6.12
C HIS A 53 6.77 -0.51 -6.13
N PRO A 54 7.60 -0.56 -7.20
CA PRO A 54 8.80 0.26 -7.37
C PRO A 54 8.65 1.74 -7.05
N HIS A 55 7.50 2.33 -7.39
CA HIS A 55 7.19 3.73 -7.08
C HIS A 55 7.11 4.02 -5.58
N HIS A 56 6.76 3.03 -4.76
CA HIS A 56 6.66 3.18 -3.30
C HIS A 56 7.89 2.61 -2.58
N ARG A 57 8.58 1.65 -3.20
CA ARG A 57 9.71 0.89 -2.62
C ARG A 57 10.81 0.65 -3.66
N PRO A 58 11.60 1.66 -4.05
CA PRO A 58 12.61 1.56 -5.11
C PRO A 58 13.72 0.51 -4.84
N GLN A 59 13.91 0.10 -3.58
CA GLN A 59 14.94 -0.88 -3.17
C GLN A 59 14.57 -2.35 -3.45
N ARG A 60 13.44 -2.62 -4.11
CA ARG A 60 12.96 -4.00 -4.40
C ARG A 60 12.82 -4.85 -3.14
N ASP A 61 12.07 -4.32 -2.18
CA ASP A 61 11.78 -4.98 -0.90
C ASP A 61 10.91 -6.24 -1.10
N PRO A 62 11.44 -7.45 -0.83
CA PRO A 62 10.73 -8.70 -1.10
C PRO A 62 9.72 -9.08 0.01
N VAL A 63 9.65 -8.32 1.10
CA VAL A 63 8.72 -8.61 2.19
C VAL A 63 7.39 -7.90 1.92
N PRO A 64 6.23 -8.60 1.93
CA PRO A 64 4.95 -7.99 1.63
C PRO A 64 4.56 -6.83 2.58
N ILE A 65 4.32 -5.65 2.03
CA ILE A 65 3.88 -4.43 2.73
C ILE A 65 2.44 -4.09 2.31
N GLY A 66 1.55 -4.00 3.30
CA GLY A 66 0.14 -3.71 3.17
C GLY A 66 -0.69 -4.83 2.51
N PRO A 67 -2.01 -4.60 2.39
CA PRO A 67 -2.91 -5.49 1.66
C PRO A 67 -2.69 -5.39 0.15
N VAL A 68 -3.25 -6.34 -0.59
CA VAL A 68 -3.47 -6.19 -2.04
C VAL A 68 -4.83 -5.57 -2.25
N THR A 69 -4.87 -4.50 -3.06
CA THR A 69 -6.12 -3.81 -3.41
C THR A 69 -6.39 -3.91 -4.90
N VAL A 70 -7.65 -3.79 -5.29
CA VAL A 70 -8.08 -3.71 -6.68
C VAL A 70 -8.84 -2.41 -6.90
N HIS A 71 -8.66 -1.80 -8.07
CA HIS A 71 -9.42 -0.62 -8.47
C HIS A 71 -10.87 -1.03 -8.74
N LYS A 72 -11.79 -0.22 -8.23
CA LYS A 72 -13.22 -0.31 -8.45
C LYS A 72 -13.72 1.04 -8.92
N GLY A 73 -14.72 1.02 -9.78
CA GLY A 73 -15.37 2.22 -10.26
C GLY A 73 -16.80 1.95 -10.65
N GLU A 74 -17.65 2.93 -10.44
CA GLU A 74 -19.04 2.92 -10.90
C GLU A 74 -19.38 4.29 -11.51
N MET A 75 -20.28 4.31 -12.50
CA MET A 75 -20.83 5.56 -13.02
C MET A 75 -22.01 5.96 -12.13
N VAL A 76 -21.91 7.11 -11.48
CA VAL A 76 -22.96 7.66 -10.63
C VAL A 76 -23.59 8.84 -11.34
N GLU A 77 -24.91 8.79 -11.55
CA GLU A 77 -25.65 9.94 -12.05
C GLU A 77 -25.74 11.01 -10.94
N ARG A 78 -25.18 12.19 -11.19
CA ARG A 78 -25.25 13.33 -10.26
C ARG A 78 -26.42 14.24 -10.57
N GLU A 79 -26.70 14.40 -11.86
CA GLU A 79 -27.81 15.18 -12.41
C GLU A 79 -28.40 14.39 -13.60
N PRO A 80 -29.67 14.60 -13.97
CA PRO A 80 -30.29 13.87 -15.07
C PRO A 80 -29.47 13.99 -16.37
N GLY A 81 -28.93 12.86 -16.83
CA GLY A 81 -28.07 12.79 -18.02
C GLY A 81 -26.59 13.11 -17.81
N HIS A 82 -26.16 13.45 -16.58
CA HIS A 82 -24.77 13.72 -16.23
C HIS A 82 -24.23 12.67 -15.26
N TYR A 83 -23.27 11.87 -15.76
CA TYR A 83 -22.68 10.76 -15.04
C TYR A 83 -21.22 11.05 -14.71
N GLU A 84 -20.85 10.79 -13.46
CA GLU A 84 -19.47 10.90 -12.99
C GLU A 84 -18.94 9.53 -12.59
N ALA A 85 -17.68 9.26 -12.92
CA ALA A 85 -17.00 8.07 -12.42
C ALA A 85 -16.68 8.28 -10.93
N ARG A 86 -17.19 7.38 -10.09
CA ARG A 86 -16.77 7.26 -8.70
C ARG A 86 -15.83 6.08 -8.60
N GLU A 87 -14.57 6.33 -8.27
CA GLU A 87 -13.51 5.32 -8.22
C GLU A 87 -12.95 5.16 -6.80
N TRP A 88 -12.58 3.93 -6.42
CA TRP A 88 -11.95 3.63 -5.15
C TRP A 88 -11.06 2.38 -5.25
N ARG A 89 -10.21 2.15 -4.25
CA ARG A 89 -9.45 0.90 -4.09
C ARG A 89 -10.12 0.03 -3.03
N GLU A 90 -10.49 -1.19 -3.38
CA GLU A 90 -11.06 -2.17 -2.46
C GLU A 90 -10.01 -3.21 -2.07
N ARG A 91 -10.01 -3.63 -0.80
CA ARG A 91 -9.12 -4.71 -0.33
C ARG A 91 -9.51 -6.03 -0.99
N TRP A 92 -8.56 -6.66 -1.68
CA TRP A 92 -8.74 -7.98 -2.30
C TRP A 92 -8.06 -9.09 -1.50
N LYS A 93 -6.84 -8.87 -1.01
CA LYS A 93 -6.15 -9.79 -0.10
C LYS A 93 -5.66 -9.03 1.13
N PRO A 94 -5.78 -9.62 2.34
CA PRO A 94 -5.25 -9.02 3.55
C PRO A 94 -3.72 -8.98 3.52
N SER A 95 -3.15 -8.18 4.40
CA SER A 95 -1.73 -8.19 4.70
C SER A 95 -1.34 -9.55 5.32
N PRO A 96 -0.24 -10.21 4.91
CA PRO A 96 0.17 -11.46 5.52
C PRO A 96 0.73 -11.20 6.92
N ASP A 97 0.06 -11.75 7.94
CA ASP A 97 0.47 -11.62 9.34
C ASP A 97 1.40 -12.77 9.74
N THR A 98 2.70 -12.49 9.71
CA THR A 98 3.75 -13.42 10.16
C THR A 98 4.80 -12.66 10.94
N GLU A 99 5.54 -13.32 11.84
CA GLU A 99 6.59 -12.65 12.61
C GLU A 99 7.69 -12.06 11.72
N THR A 100 8.04 -12.73 10.62
CA THR A 100 8.98 -12.20 9.63
C THR A 100 8.50 -10.87 9.07
N VAL A 101 7.22 -10.78 8.70
CA VAL A 101 6.63 -9.53 8.20
C VAL A 101 6.59 -8.47 9.31
N ARG A 102 6.14 -8.81 10.52
CA ARG A 102 6.10 -7.87 11.66
C ARG A 102 7.47 -7.28 11.98
N SER A 103 8.48 -8.13 12.14
CA SER A 103 9.85 -7.71 12.42
C SER A 103 10.42 -6.83 11.31
N HIS A 104 10.17 -7.16 10.04
CA HIS A 104 10.58 -6.33 8.91
C HIS A 104 9.91 -4.96 8.95
N LEU A 105 8.59 -4.90 9.13
CA LEU A 105 7.84 -3.64 9.19
C LEU A 105 8.34 -2.73 10.33
N LEU A 106 8.66 -3.29 11.49
CA LEU A 106 9.26 -2.54 12.59
C LEU A 106 10.63 -1.98 12.18
N SER A 107 11.47 -2.78 11.53
CA SER A 107 12.78 -2.29 11.04
C SER A 107 12.64 -1.16 10.00
N LEU A 108 11.56 -1.16 9.21
CA LEU A 108 11.29 -0.07 8.27
C LEU A 108 10.94 1.24 8.98
N LEU A 109 10.32 1.19 10.16
CA LEU A 109 10.02 2.40 10.95
C LEU A 109 11.26 3.03 11.59
N ASP A 110 12.32 2.24 11.78
CA ASP A 110 13.62 2.72 12.27
C ASP A 110 14.50 3.26 11.15
N ASP A 111 14.20 2.92 9.89
CA ASP A 111 14.93 3.41 8.71
C ASP A 111 14.44 4.81 8.30
N PRO A 112 15.28 5.86 8.40
CA PRO A 112 14.91 7.21 8.00
C PRO A 112 14.53 7.31 6.51
N ALA A 113 15.01 6.41 5.64
CA ALA A 113 14.69 6.41 4.21
C ALA A 113 13.25 5.93 3.90
N THR A 114 12.56 5.27 4.85
CA THR A 114 11.18 4.80 4.66
C THR A 114 10.17 5.96 4.58
N GLY A 115 10.52 7.14 5.10
CA GLY A 115 9.66 8.33 5.12
C GLY A 115 10.00 9.42 4.08
N THR A 116 11.08 9.30 3.33
CA THR A 116 11.64 10.39 2.50
C THR A 116 11.05 10.50 1.09
N ASP A 117 9.96 9.80 0.79
CA ASP A 117 9.36 9.86 -0.54
C ASP A 117 8.46 11.10 -0.67
N ASP A 118 9.10 12.27 -0.74
CA ASP A 118 8.47 13.58 -0.96
C ASP A 118 7.90 13.72 -2.40
N SER A 119 8.01 12.67 -3.24
CA SER A 119 7.95 12.82 -4.70
C SER A 119 6.68 12.33 -5.39
N TYR A 120 5.70 11.74 -4.69
CA TYR A 120 4.43 11.31 -5.32
C TYR A 120 3.20 12.03 -4.78
N LEU A 121 2.81 13.07 -5.51
CA LEU A 121 1.61 13.86 -5.30
C LEU A 121 0.36 13.10 -5.81
N PHE A 122 -0.73 13.22 -5.05
CA PHE A 122 -2.14 13.04 -5.41
C PHE A 122 -2.92 11.83 -4.90
N PHE A 123 -2.41 10.58 -4.80
CA PHE A 123 -3.30 9.43 -4.47
C PHE A 123 -2.74 8.30 -3.59
N THR A 124 -1.48 8.34 -3.16
CA THR A 124 -0.87 7.25 -2.39
C THR A 124 -0.23 7.77 -1.12
N LYS A 125 -0.65 7.24 0.03
CA LYS A 125 0.02 7.53 1.30
C LYS A 125 1.50 7.08 1.20
N PRO A 126 2.46 7.85 1.74
CA PRO A 126 3.84 7.40 1.88
C PRO A 126 3.92 6.00 2.49
N VAL A 127 4.91 5.20 2.09
CA VAL A 127 4.97 3.78 2.49
C VAL A 127 5.02 3.57 4.01
N VAL A 128 5.58 4.53 4.76
CA VAL A 128 5.54 4.56 6.22
C VAL A 128 4.11 4.42 6.77
N TRP A 129 3.11 5.03 6.14
CA TRP A 129 1.72 4.90 6.55
C TRP A 129 1.14 3.54 6.23
N ALA A 130 1.53 2.92 5.11
CA ALA A 130 1.13 1.54 4.81
C ALA A 130 1.72 0.56 5.84
N VAL A 131 2.97 0.79 6.27
CA VAL A 131 3.65 0.03 7.33
C VAL A 131 2.91 0.21 8.67
N LEU A 132 2.61 1.45 9.07
CA LEU A 132 1.86 1.74 10.29
C LEU A 132 0.44 1.15 10.26
N ASP A 133 -0.31 1.34 9.18
CA ASP A 133 -1.66 0.81 9.00
C ASP A 133 -1.66 -0.72 9.14
N GLN A 134 -0.65 -1.41 8.58
CA GLN A 134 -0.50 -2.86 8.69
C GLN A 134 -0.13 -3.30 10.12
N LEU A 135 0.79 -2.60 10.80
CA LEU A 135 1.13 -2.92 12.19
C LEU A 135 -0.04 -2.67 13.16
N ILE A 136 -0.88 -1.66 12.88
CA ILE A 136 -2.13 -1.41 13.60
C ILE A 136 -3.13 -2.54 13.34
N GLU A 137 -3.31 -2.98 12.09
CA GLU A 137 -4.14 -4.14 11.71
C GLU A 137 -3.73 -5.39 12.50
N PHE A 138 -2.43 -5.57 12.70
CA PHE A 138 -1.80 -6.68 13.41
C PHE A 138 -1.83 -6.56 14.94
N ARG A 139 -2.31 -5.44 15.48
CA ARG A 139 -2.23 -5.10 16.91
C ARG A 139 -0.81 -5.28 17.48
N GLU A 140 0.19 -4.84 16.72
CA GLU A 140 1.60 -5.00 17.12
C GLU A 140 1.95 -4.05 18.28
N GLN A 141 2.18 -4.62 19.46
CA GLN A 141 2.50 -3.87 20.69
C GLN A 141 3.79 -3.06 20.56
N ARG A 142 4.79 -3.59 19.84
CA ARG A 142 6.09 -2.93 19.63
C ARG A 142 5.95 -1.59 18.90
N THR A 143 4.84 -1.35 18.21
CA THR A 143 4.57 -0.11 17.46
C THR A 143 4.02 1.01 18.35
N ILE A 144 3.54 0.72 19.57
CA ILE A 144 2.94 1.73 20.46
C ILE A 144 3.88 2.92 20.73
N PRO A 145 5.16 2.75 21.12
CA PRO A 145 6.04 3.89 21.40
C PRO A 145 6.21 4.82 20.20
N ILE A 146 6.21 4.24 18.99
CA ILE A 146 6.32 4.98 17.73
C ILE A 146 5.04 5.79 17.49
N LEU A 147 3.87 5.17 17.65
CA LEU A 147 2.58 5.86 17.50
C LEU A 147 2.43 6.99 18.51
N GLU A 148 2.85 6.78 19.76
CA GLU A 148 2.81 7.82 20.80
C GLU A 148 3.71 9.01 20.47
N ARG A 149 4.90 8.76 19.90
CA ARG A 149 5.78 9.83 19.38
C ARG A 149 5.10 10.62 18.26
N VAL A 150 4.56 9.93 17.25
CA VAL A 150 3.87 10.57 16.10
C VAL A 150 2.65 11.37 16.58
N ILE A 151 1.87 10.84 17.53
CA ILE A 151 0.75 11.56 18.16
C ILE A 151 1.21 12.86 18.81
N GLY A 152 2.36 12.84 19.49
CA GLY A 152 2.96 14.02 20.12
C GLY A 152 3.39 15.08 19.09
N GLU A 153 4.05 14.65 18.01
CA GLU A 153 4.50 15.51 16.91
C GLU A 153 3.33 16.15 16.16
N MET A 154 2.31 15.37 15.80
CA MET A 154 1.09 15.87 15.17
C MET A 154 0.39 16.92 16.04
N ALA A 155 0.25 16.63 17.34
CA ALA A 155 -0.37 17.57 18.28
C ALA A 155 0.43 18.88 18.41
N ALA A 156 1.77 18.80 18.39
CA ALA A 156 2.64 19.98 18.42
C ALA A 156 2.53 20.82 17.14
N SER A 157 2.27 20.19 15.99
CA SER A 157 2.04 20.83 14.70
C SER A 157 0.59 21.30 14.48
N GLY A 158 -0.32 21.05 15.43
CA GLY A 158 -1.73 21.43 15.33
C GLY A 158 -2.60 20.50 14.47
N GLU A 159 -2.10 19.33 14.11
CA GLU A 159 -2.86 18.27 13.43
C GLU A 159 -3.70 17.47 14.45
N ASP A 160 -4.78 16.81 14.00
CA ASP A 160 -5.64 15.98 14.86
C ASP A 160 -5.11 14.54 14.95
N PRO A 161 -4.58 14.09 16.11
CA PRO A 161 -4.08 12.72 16.27
C PRO A 161 -5.16 11.73 16.73
N SER A 162 -6.45 12.10 16.73
CA SER A 162 -7.53 11.28 17.31
C SER A 162 -7.63 9.87 16.72
N GLU A 163 -7.36 9.71 15.42
CA GLU A 163 -7.34 8.38 14.78
C GLU A 163 -6.22 7.50 15.31
N LEU A 164 -5.01 8.04 15.47
CA LEU A 164 -3.86 7.30 16.00
C LEU A 164 -4.04 6.97 17.48
N ARG A 165 -4.65 7.87 18.27
CA ARG A 165 -4.99 7.58 19.68
C ARG A 165 -5.94 6.38 19.77
N ARG A 166 -7.02 6.38 18.98
CA ARG A 166 -7.93 5.23 18.88
C ARG A 166 -7.22 3.96 18.42
N ALA A 167 -6.23 4.08 17.53
CA ALA A 167 -5.43 2.94 17.12
C ALA A 167 -4.59 2.37 18.28
N VAL A 168 -3.91 3.22 19.06
CA VAL A 168 -3.15 2.80 20.26
C VAL A 168 -4.06 2.10 21.26
N ASP A 169 -5.24 2.64 21.54
CA ASP A 169 -6.21 2.03 22.47
C ASP A 169 -6.62 0.62 21.98
N ARG A 170 -6.92 0.47 20.68
CA ARG A 170 -7.24 -0.85 20.08
C ARG A 170 -6.09 -1.86 20.17
N ILE A 171 -4.84 -1.39 20.12
CA ILE A 171 -3.67 -2.26 20.27
C ILE A 171 -3.58 -2.73 21.72
N ARG A 172 -3.75 -1.83 22.69
CA ARG A 172 -3.65 -2.13 24.13
C ARG A 172 -4.69 -3.13 24.64
N GLY A 173 -5.89 -3.14 24.05
CA GLY A 173 -6.99 -4.03 24.43
C GLY A 173 -8.05 -3.30 25.23
#